data_AF-A0A6V7LI94-F1
#
_entry.id   AF-A0A6V7LI94-F1
#
_cell.length_a   1.000
_cell.length_b   1.000
_cell.length_c   1.000
_cell.angle_alpha   90.00
_cell.angle_beta   90.00
_cell.angle_gamma   90.00
#
_symmetry.space_group_name_H-M   'P 1'
#
loop_
_entity.id
_entity.type
_entity.pdbx_description
1 polymer ?
#
loop_
_entity_poly.entity_id
_entity_poly.type
_entity_poly.pdbx_seq_one_letter_code
_entity_poly.pdbx_strand_id
1 'polypeptide(L)' 'VIDVGSEWRTFSNEKSGVDPSRVGGPENPLFSGSDLSTIIGPGTGAASFYADGAAKYQNRRT' A
#
# COMPACT_ATOMS: atom_id res chain seq x y z
N VAL A 1 16.32 -26.87 -1.54
CA VAL A 1 15.97 -25.43 -1.62
C VAL A 1 14.58 -25.36 -2.20
N ILE A 2 13.69 -24.61 -1.56
CA ILE A 2 12.29 -24.44 -1.98
C ILE A 2 12.19 -23.05 -2.61
N ASP A 3 11.42 -22.91 -3.69
CA ASP A 3 11.09 -21.59 -4.24
C ASP A 3 9.98 -20.95 -3.41
N VAL A 4 10.37 -20.13 -2.44
CA VAL A 4 9.48 -19.44 -1.50
C VAL A 4 8.48 -18.52 -2.22
N GLY A 5 8.82 -18.03 -3.42
CA GLY A 5 7.92 -17.22 -4.24
C GLY A 5 6.71 -17.99 -4.77
N SER A 6 6.86 -19.31 -4.96
CA SER A 6 5.79 -20.20 -5.40
C SER A 6 4.86 -20.62 -4.24
N GLU A 7 5.34 -20.58 -2.99
CA GLU A 7 4.53 -20.90 -1.81
C GLU A 7 3.64 -19.72 -1.37
N TRP A 8 4.12 -18.48 -1.55
CA TRP A 8 3.33 -17.29 -1.22
C TRP A 8 2.19 -17.02 -2.22
N ARG A 9 2.27 -17.57 -3.43
CA ARG A 9 1.20 -17.51 -4.45
C ARG A 9 0.25 -18.70 -4.33
N THR A 10 -0.40 -18.86 -3.17
CA THR A 10 -1.49 -19.85 -3.10
C THR A 10 -2.67 -19.29 -3.91
N PHE A 11 -2.92 -19.88 -5.08
CA PHE A 11 -3.87 -19.42 -6.09
C PHE A 11 -5.32 -19.41 -5.58
N SER A 12 -5.76 -18.32 -4.99
CA SER A 12 -7.18 -17.99 -4.95
C SER A 12 -7.53 -17.28 -6.25
N ASN A 13 -8.42 -17.90 -7.04
CA ASN A 13 -8.92 -17.40 -8.33
C ASN A 13 -9.77 -16.13 -8.11
N GLU A 14 -9.12 -14.97 -7.95
CA GLU A 14 -9.77 -13.72 -7.61
C GLU A 14 -10.17 -12.95 -8.87
N LYS A 15 -11.48 -12.95 -9.16
CA LYS A 15 -12.09 -12.28 -10.32
C LYS A 15 -12.02 -10.74 -10.29
N SER A 16 -11.52 -10.12 -9.22
CA SER A 16 -11.74 -8.70 -8.94
C SER A 16 -10.47 -7.83 -8.89
N GLY A 17 -9.28 -8.37 -9.15
CA GLY A 17 -8.02 -7.59 -9.17
C GLY A 17 -7.57 -7.01 -7.81
N VAL A 18 -8.28 -7.34 -6.72
CA VAL A 18 -7.89 -7.03 -5.34
C VAL A 18 -7.37 -8.32 -4.73
N ASP A 19 -6.08 -8.31 -4.37
CA ASP A 19 -5.35 -9.44 -3.80
C ASP A 19 -5.07 -9.17 -2.32
N PRO A 20 -5.84 -9.76 -1.38
CA PRO A 20 -5.65 -9.58 0.06
C PRO A 20 -4.37 -10.23 0.59
N SER A 21 -3.77 -11.16 -0.17
CA SER A 21 -2.53 -11.86 0.20
C SER A 21 -1.26 -11.11 -0.22
N ARG A 22 -1.42 -10.00 -0.94
CA ARG A 22 -0.34 -9.13 -1.42
C ARG A 22 0.38 -8.45 -0.25
N VAL A 23 1.60 -8.87 0.00
CA VAL A 23 2.50 -8.26 1.01
C VAL A 23 3.57 -7.33 0.43
N GLY A 24 3.61 -7.17 -0.90
CA GLY A 24 4.55 -6.29 -1.60
C GLY A 24 3.86 -5.33 -2.57
N GLY A 25 4.43 -4.14 -2.74
CA GLY A 25 3.95 -3.11 -3.66
C GLY A 25 4.55 -3.19 -5.07
N PRO A 26 4.02 -2.43 -6.04
CA PRO A 26 4.63 -2.26 -7.35
C PRO A 26 5.89 -1.41 -7.22
N GLU A 27 7.06 -2.05 -7.14
CA GLU A 27 8.36 -1.38 -7.18
C GLU A 27 9.11 -1.80 -8.43
N ASN A 28 9.78 -0.86 -9.09
CA ASN A 28 10.68 -1.15 -10.21
C ASN A 28 12.11 -0.78 -9.84
N PRO A 29 12.94 -1.76 -9.43
CA PRO A 29 14.33 -1.54 -9.04
C PRO A 29 15.20 -0.87 -10.12
N LEU A 30 14.79 -0.93 -11.40
CA LEU A 30 15.55 -0.37 -12.52
C LEU A 30 15.43 1.16 -12.63
N PHE A 31 14.37 1.76 -12.09
CA PHE A 31 14.06 3.18 -12.28
C PHE A 31 13.80 3.87 -10.94
N SER A 32 14.78 3.82 -10.04
CA SER A 32 14.72 4.31 -8.64
C SER A 32 13.78 3.50 -7.74
N GLY A 33 14.19 2.27 -7.38
CA GLY A 33 13.45 1.38 -6.48
C GLY A 33 14.07 1.19 -5.09
N SER A 34 14.73 2.22 -4.54
CA SER A 34 15.28 2.16 -3.17
C SER A 34 14.57 3.07 -2.16
N ASP A 35 13.58 3.86 -2.62
CA ASP A 35 12.80 4.74 -1.76
C ASP A 35 11.67 3.95 -1.08
N LEU A 36 11.89 3.54 0.17
CA LEU A 36 10.88 2.85 0.96
C LEU A 36 9.92 3.86 1.63
N SER A 37 8.76 4.09 1.01
CA SER A 37 7.69 4.92 1.59
C SER A 37 6.32 4.41 1.17
N THR A 38 5.33 4.49 2.07
CA THR A 38 3.91 4.25 1.75
C THR A 38 3.11 5.56 1.81
N ILE A 39 1.96 5.60 1.14
CA ILE A 39 1.05 6.74 1.12
C ILE A 39 -0.18 6.39 1.94
N ILE A 40 -0.57 7.31 2.84
CA ILE A 40 -1.82 7.22 3.59
C ILE A 40 -2.92 7.91 2.78
N GLY A 41 -4.06 7.25 2.61
CA GLY A 41 -5.22 7.85 1.96
C GLY A 41 -5.79 9.06 2.71
N PRO A 42 -6.72 9.81 2.10
CA PRO A 42 -7.35 10.94 2.76
C PRO A 42 -8.05 10.48 4.06
N GLY A 43 -7.94 11.31 5.10
CA GLY A 43 -8.58 11.03 6.37
C GLY A 43 -10.10 10.97 6.24
N THR A 44 -10.72 9.94 6.82
CA THR A 44 -12.16 9.76 6.85
C THR A 44 -12.70 9.98 8.26
N GLY A 45 -13.91 10.54 8.38
CA GLY A 45 -14.56 10.82 9.65
C GLY A 45 -14.01 12.03 10.43
N ALA A 46 -14.73 12.45 11.47
CA ALA A 46 -14.45 13.69 12.21
C ALA A 46 -13.10 13.68 12.94
N ALA A 47 -12.58 12.51 13.33
CA ALA A 47 -11.29 12.40 14.01
C ALA A 47 -10.10 12.83 13.12
N SER A 48 -10.27 12.77 11.80
CA SER A 48 -9.22 13.06 10.82
C SER A 48 -8.96 14.55 10.59
N PHE A 49 -9.84 15.42 11.10
CA PHE A 49 -9.78 16.87 10.90
C PHE A 49 -9.74 17.60 12.24
N TYR A 50 -9.06 18.75 12.27
CA TYR A 50 -9.13 19.70 13.36
C TYR A 50 -10.49 20.42 13.35
N ALA A 51 -10.79 21.19 14.41
CA ALA A 51 -12.06 21.90 14.53
C ALA A 51 -12.27 22.98 13.45
N ASP A 52 -11.17 23.48 12.86
CA ASP A 52 -11.15 24.42 11.74
C ASP A 52 -11.29 23.74 10.35
N GLY A 53 -11.39 22.41 10.31
CA GLY A 53 -11.52 21.62 9.09
C GLY A 53 -10.19 21.26 8.43
N ALA A 54 -9.05 21.68 8.97
CA ALA A 54 -7.76 21.28 8.44
C ALA A 54 -7.49 19.78 8.69
N ALA A 55 -6.98 19.07 7.68
CA ALA A 55 -6.65 17.65 7.80
C ALA A 55 -5.43 17.46 8.70
N LYS A 56 -5.57 16.58 9.71
CA LYS A 56 -4.55 16.36 10.74
C LYS A 56 -3.32 15.64 10.23
N TYR A 57 -3.52 14.71 9.32
CA TYR A 57 -2.47 13.86 8.78
C TYR A 57 -2.21 14.21 7.33
N GLN A 58 -0.94 14.35 6.99
CA GLN A 58 -0.47 14.68 5.64
C GLN A 58 0.65 13.73 5.25
N ASN A 59 0.69 13.35 3.98
CA ASN A 59 1.80 12.56 3.45
C ASN A 59 3.03 13.45 3.26
N ARG A 60 4.21 12.92 3.56
CA ARG A 60 5.49 13.59 3.28
C ARG A 60 5.74 13.70 1.77
N ARG A 61 5.20 12.77 1.00
CA ARG A 61 5.29 12.68 -0.46
C ARG A 61 3.88 12.85 -1.03
N THR A 62 3.75 13.66 -2.07
CA THR A 62 2.49 13.90 -2.80
C THR A 62 2.45 13.07 -4.07
#